data_AF-A0A7C6TM11-F1
#
_entry.id   AF-A0A7C6TM11-F1
#
_cell.length_a   1.000
_cell.length_b   1.000
_cell.length_c   1.000
_cell.angle_alpha   90.00
_cell.angle_beta   90.00
_cell.angle_gamma   90.00
#
_symmetry.space_group_name_H-M   'P 1'
#
loop_
_entity.id
_entity.type
_entity.pdbx_description
1 polymer ?
#
loop_
_entity_poly.entity_id
_entity_poly.type
_entity_poly.pdbx_seq_one_letter_code
_entity_poly.pdbx_strand_id
1 'polypeptide(L)'
;SPVVDEVASIIDDADEAAKVPGSVVHGKITEDITRAETDGNEDRGAESTLGNLVADALKEGVEETQLEEADFGVTNAGGLRTDLLCDQIYNNEDKCEVTVAELNGVLPFANDHGVVTLKGEDVIGVFEEQWQPDDASRPFLHLGVSDDVDVVYDSDADKGEHVKSVKVDGEEIDPNKDYRVATLSFLAAGGDNYTSFAKGDFEQSGLTDFETWENYFNKHQAEGEDVTPDKNERQADAAKDVIDNGELSAELTGPKSIKPGESAEFVLKTDAKSEVSGPVDVTVDLPDGYTAEAAAQSKAQSTSAGATKGKAPEVSAEAAAKTITLDSIPAGESETPVTVTAPKDASGEVTVKVSVQANVEGPWWDDNPLPLAHEFEATVAVGDNADASAGDDGSADGGDADSGAADGGSADGGDNAAGGSDGSSNAGGGADGANASADGGSADGSGADANGSKDGGDLPRTGFETFNIVAAALALIVAGGTAVTIVRRRKLSIQS
;
A
#
# COMPACT_ATOMS: atom_id res chain seq x y z
N SER A 1 -29.63 -28.55 31.81
CA SER A 1 -29.74 -30.00 31.49
C SER A 1 -28.43 -30.56 31.95
N PRO A 2 -28.35 -31.68 32.69
CA PRO A 2 -27.09 -32.10 33.32
C PRO A 2 -25.90 -32.14 32.37
N VAL A 3 -26.12 -32.54 31.11
CA VAL A 3 -25.09 -32.53 30.06
C VAL A 3 -24.67 -31.13 29.62
N VAL A 4 -25.62 -30.19 29.48
CA VAL A 4 -25.32 -28.79 29.15
C VAL A 4 -24.53 -28.13 30.29
N ASP A 5 -24.91 -28.44 31.53
CA ASP A 5 -24.28 -27.88 32.72
C ASP A 5 -22.84 -28.43 32.90
N GLU A 6 -22.61 -29.71 32.56
CA GLU A 6 -21.28 -30.32 32.51
C GLU A 6 -20.40 -29.73 31.41
N VAL A 7 -20.93 -29.53 30.20
CA VAL A 7 -20.20 -28.90 29.09
C VAL A 7 -19.82 -27.45 29.44
N ALA A 8 -20.73 -26.69 30.05
CA ALA A 8 -20.43 -25.33 30.50
C ALA A 8 -19.28 -25.32 31.50
N SER A 9 -19.28 -26.22 32.48
CA SER A 9 -18.17 -26.33 33.45
C SER A 9 -16.83 -26.66 32.80
N ILE A 10 -16.80 -27.50 31.75
CA ILE A 10 -15.57 -27.83 31.03
C ILE A 10 -15.03 -26.60 30.28
N ILE A 11 -15.91 -25.80 29.68
CA ILE A 11 -15.55 -24.55 29.00
C ILE A 11 -14.99 -23.56 30.02
N ASP A 12 -15.71 -23.34 31.13
CA ASP A 12 -15.27 -22.42 32.20
C ASP A 12 -13.88 -22.83 32.75
N ASP A 13 -13.66 -24.13 33.02
CA ASP A 13 -12.37 -24.65 33.49
C ASP A 13 -11.25 -24.44 32.45
N ALA A 14 -11.57 -24.60 31.16
CA ALA A 14 -10.61 -24.39 30.07
C ALA A 14 -10.27 -22.90 29.91
N ASP A 15 -11.26 -22.01 30.00
CA ASP A 15 -11.07 -20.56 29.92
C ASP A 15 -10.22 -20.06 31.10
N GLU A 16 -10.48 -20.53 32.33
CA GLU A 16 -9.65 -20.21 33.48
C GLU A 16 -8.21 -20.74 33.35
N ALA A 17 -8.04 -21.94 32.78
CA ALA A 17 -6.71 -22.48 32.53
C ALA A 17 -5.96 -21.68 31.45
N ALA A 18 -6.67 -21.21 30.41
CA ALA A 18 -6.10 -20.44 29.30
C ALA A 18 -5.66 -19.04 29.70
N LYS A 19 -6.27 -18.43 30.74
CA LYS A 19 -5.83 -17.12 31.27
C LYS A 19 -4.37 -17.09 31.69
N VAL A 20 -3.83 -18.20 32.21
CA VAL A 20 -2.44 -18.24 32.68
C VAL A 20 -1.43 -18.05 31.54
N PRO A 21 -1.42 -18.86 30.47
CA PRO A 21 -0.56 -18.61 29.31
C PRO A 21 -1.02 -17.37 28.52
N GLY A 22 -2.32 -17.07 28.48
CA GLY A 22 -2.86 -15.94 27.75
C GLY A 22 -2.43 -14.57 28.30
N SER A 23 -2.23 -14.43 29.61
CA SER A 23 -1.81 -13.17 30.25
C SER A 23 -0.30 -12.92 30.25
N VAL A 24 0.49 -13.71 29.52
CA VAL A 24 1.92 -13.42 29.36
C VAL A 24 2.07 -12.23 28.40
N VAL A 25 2.79 -11.19 28.83
CA VAL A 25 3.08 -10.00 28.01
C VAL A 25 4.29 -10.27 27.13
N HIS A 26 4.14 -10.08 25.82
CA HIS A 26 5.19 -10.30 24.81
C HIS A 26 5.68 -9.01 24.15
N GLY A 27 5.06 -7.87 24.43
CA GLY A 27 5.60 -6.57 24.06
C GLY A 27 4.69 -5.44 24.48
N LYS A 28 4.97 -4.27 23.92
CA LYS A 28 4.11 -3.08 24.02
C LYS A 28 3.92 -2.49 22.64
N ILE A 29 2.79 -1.82 22.45
CA ILE A 29 2.54 -0.95 21.30
C ILE A 29 2.64 0.51 21.72
N THR A 30 3.00 1.41 20.81
CA THR A 30 3.09 2.85 21.11
C THR A 30 1.75 3.56 20.94
N GLU A 31 0.88 3.04 20.08
CA GLU A 31 -0.50 3.47 19.84
C GLU A 31 -1.34 2.30 19.28
N ASP A 32 -2.63 2.52 19.04
CA ASP A 32 -3.54 1.50 18.51
C ASP A 32 -3.10 1.04 17.11
N ILE A 33 -3.09 -0.27 16.88
CA ILE A 33 -2.76 -0.90 15.60
C ILE A 33 -3.99 -1.63 15.12
N THR A 34 -4.59 -1.13 14.04
CA THR A 34 -5.95 -1.50 13.65
C THR A 34 -6.00 -2.12 12.26
N ARG A 35 -6.99 -2.99 12.07
CA ARG A 35 -7.51 -3.31 10.74
C ARG A 35 -8.19 -2.07 10.16
N ALA A 36 -8.49 -2.12 8.87
CA ALA A 36 -9.28 -1.09 8.24
C ALA A 36 -10.73 -1.17 8.73
N GLU A 37 -11.36 -0.02 8.89
CA GLU A 37 -12.76 0.07 9.28
C GLU A 37 -13.50 1.14 8.47
N THR A 38 -14.69 0.78 8.00
CA THR A 38 -15.65 1.71 7.39
C THR A 38 -16.93 1.70 8.23
N ASP A 39 -17.36 2.88 8.69
CA ASP A 39 -18.53 3.05 9.57
C ASP A 39 -18.49 2.18 10.85
N GLY A 40 -17.29 1.94 11.39
CA GLY A 40 -17.05 1.13 12.59
C GLY A 40 -17.25 -0.37 12.38
N ASN A 41 -17.12 -0.85 11.13
CA ASN A 41 -17.09 -2.26 10.79
C ASN A 41 -15.82 -2.59 10.02
N GLU A 42 -15.29 -3.80 10.21
CA GLU A 42 -14.15 -4.33 9.44
C GLU A 42 -14.33 -4.10 7.94
N ASP A 43 -13.43 -3.31 7.37
CA ASP A 43 -13.26 -3.17 5.94
C ASP A 43 -12.09 -4.05 5.50
N ARG A 44 -12.30 -4.83 4.44
CA ARG A 44 -11.26 -5.70 3.87
C ARG A 44 -10.82 -5.22 2.49
N GLY A 45 -11.44 -4.16 1.98
CA GLY A 45 -11.09 -3.55 0.71
C GLY A 45 -10.16 -2.35 0.87
N ALA A 46 -9.60 -2.19 2.06
CA ALA A 46 -8.92 -1.00 2.53
C ALA A 46 -7.56 -1.39 3.14
N GLU A 47 -6.58 -0.50 3.03
CA GLU A 47 -5.25 -0.73 3.62
C GLU A 47 -5.38 -0.77 5.15
N SER A 48 -4.44 -1.36 5.90
CA SER A 48 -4.48 -1.30 7.36
C SER A 48 -3.09 -1.35 7.98
N THR A 49 -2.88 -0.55 9.03
CA THR A 49 -1.61 -0.54 9.77
C THR A 49 -1.31 -1.92 10.36
N LEU A 50 -2.34 -2.66 10.80
CA LEU A 50 -2.17 -4.04 11.27
C LEU A 50 -1.78 -5.01 10.15
N GLY A 51 -2.37 -4.88 8.95
CA GLY A 51 -2.03 -5.73 7.82
C GLY A 51 -0.59 -5.54 7.36
N ASN A 52 -0.15 -4.28 7.30
CA ASN A 52 1.22 -3.90 6.98
C ASN A 52 2.20 -4.43 8.03
N LEU A 53 1.92 -4.22 9.31
CA LEU A 53 2.77 -4.71 10.39
C LEU A 53 2.86 -6.25 10.44
N VAL A 54 1.76 -6.95 10.16
CA VAL A 54 1.80 -8.41 10.06
C VAL A 54 2.65 -8.84 8.85
N ALA A 55 2.58 -8.14 7.73
CA ALA A 55 3.44 -8.43 6.59
C ALA A 55 4.93 -8.18 6.90
N ASP A 56 5.26 -7.12 7.63
CA ASP A 56 6.61 -6.87 8.16
C ASP A 56 7.07 -8.03 9.04
N ALA A 57 6.22 -8.46 9.99
CA ALA A 57 6.52 -9.57 10.89
C ALA A 57 6.70 -10.92 10.15
N LEU A 58 5.95 -11.16 9.06
CA LEU A 58 6.15 -12.35 8.23
C LEU A 58 7.49 -12.31 7.51
N LYS A 59 7.87 -11.16 6.93
CA LYS A 59 9.19 -10.99 6.30
C LYS A 59 10.30 -11.22 7.31
N GLU A 60 10.27 -10.51 8.43
CA GLU A 60 11.29 -10.60 9.47
C GLU A 60 11.37 -12.01 10.08
N GLY A 61 10.21 -12.65 10.25
CA GLY A 61 10.11 -14.02 10.76
C GLY A 61 10.89 -15.05 9.95
N VAL A 62 11.24 -14.76 8.69
CA VAL A 62 12.09 -15.64 7.87
C VAL A 62 13.52 -15.71 8.44
N GLU A 63 14.03 -14.62 9.01
CA GLU A 63 15.39 -14.53 9.58
C GLU A 63 15.61 -15.49 10.75
N GLU A 64 14.54 -15.91 11.42
CA GLU A 64 14.58 -16.83 12.56
C GLU A 64 14.64 -18.31 12.13
N THR A 65 14.69 -18.58 10.82
CA THR A 65 14.48 -19.90 10.23
C THR A 65 15.73 -20.38 9.49
N GLN A 66 15.61 -21.47 8.74
CA GLN A 66 16.69 -21.97 7.87
C GLN A 66 16.46 -21.60 6.39
N LEU A 67 15.41 -20.84 6.09
CA LEU A 67 15.11 -20.38 4.75
C LEU A 67 16.09 -19.28 4.33
N GLU A 68 16.27 -19.10 3.03
CA GLU A 68 16.92 -17.89 2.51
C GLU A 68 16.00 -16.69 2.74
N GLU A 69 16.60 -15.50 2.87
CA GLU A 69 15.90 -14.23 3.10
C GLU A 69 14.75 -14.03 2.09
N ALA A 70 13.65 -13.45 2.55
CA ALA A 70 12.56 -13.00 1.69
C ALA A 70 12.81 -11.56 1.24
N ASP A 71 12.42 -11.24 0.01
CA ASP A 71 12.50 -9.88 -0.51
C ASP A 71 11.45 -8.99 0.18
N PHE A 72 10.24 -9.51 0.38
CA PHE A 72 9.13 -8.80 1.06
C PHE A 72 8.10 -9.76 1.66
N GLY A 73 7.20 -9.24 2.51
CA GLY A 73 6.11 -9.98 3.14
C GLY A 73 4.72 -9.59 2.61
N VAL A 74 3.79 -10.54 2.59
CA VAL A 74 2.39 -10.31 2.18
C VAL A 74 1.42 -11.12 3.04
N THR A 75 0.34 -10.48 3.49
CA THR A 75 -0.78 -11.11 4.21
C THR A 75 -2.14 -10.65 3.66
N ASN A 76 -3.21 -11.41 3.93
CA ASN A 76 -4.57 -11.03 3.53
C ASN A 76 -5.35 -10.43 4.69
N ALA A 77 -6.16 -9.39 4.42
CA ALA A 77 -7.00 -8.74 5.44
C ALA A 77 -7.94 -9.73 6.16
N GLY A 78 -8.39 -10.80 5.50
CA GLY A 78 -9.23 -11.82 6.10
C GLY A 78 -8.55 -12.67 7.19
N GLY A 79 -7.22 -12.74 7.17
CA GLY A 79 -6.38 -13.39 8.17
C GLY A 79 -6.36 -12.65 9.52
N LEU A 80 -6.62 -11.34 9.51
CA LEU A 80 -6.57 -10.46 10.68
C LEU A 80 -7.94 -10.46 11.37
N ARG A 81 -8.01 -10.83 12.66
CA ARG A 81 -9.30 -11.11 13.32
C ARG A 81 -9.72 -10.11 14.39
N THR A 82 -8.77 -9.38 14.96
CA THR A 82 -9.02 -8.29 15.91
C THR A 82 -7.90 -7.28 15.82
N ASP A 83 -8.16 -6.09 16.35
CA ASP A 83 -7.18 -5.00 16.47
C ASP A 83 -6.35 -5.16 17.74
N LEU A 84 -5.19 -4.49 17.78
CA LEU A 84 -4.40 -4.32 19.00
C LEU A 84 -4.61 -2.90 19.51
N LEU A 85 -5.37 -2.76 20.60
CA LEU A 85 -5.74 -1.46 21.14
C LEU A 85 -5.06 -1.25 22.49
N CYS A 86 -4.45 -0.09 22.70
CA CYS A 86 -3.77 0.27 23.93
C CYS A 86 -4.66 0.16 25.17
N ASP A 87 -5.96 0.45 25.02
CA ASP A 87 -6.95 0.41 26.09
C ASP A 87 -7.71 -0.94 26.18
N GLN A 88 -7.40 -1.91 25.32
CA GLN A 88 -7.85 -3.29 25.47
C GLN A 88 -6.94 -3.98 26.48
N ILE A 89 -7.53 -4.56 27.53
CA ILE A 89 -6.79 -5.18 28.65
C ILE A 89 -7.33 -6.60 28.85
N TYR A 90 -6.51 -7.59 28.52
CA TYR A 90 -6.64 -9.00 28.83
C TYR A 90 -6.16 -9.35 30.25
N ASN A 91 -7.10 -9.29 31.20
CA ASN A 91 -6.92 -9.62 32.62
C ASN A 91 -6.27 -8.49 33.43
N ASN A 92 -4.96 -8.30 33.38
CA ASN A 92 -4.25 -7.45 34.36
C ASN A 92 -2.93 -6.84 33.89
N GLU A 93 -2.67 -6.84 32.60
CA GLU A 93 -1.55 -6.11 31.98
C GLU A 93 -1.74 -4.59 32.10
N ASP A 94 -0.64 -3.86 31.91
CA ASP A 94 -0.68 -2.40 31.85
C ASP A 94 -1.15 -1.90 30.48
N LYS A 95 -1.57 -0.63 30.41
CA LYS A 95 -1.99 0.00 29.14
C LYS A 95 -0.92 -0.16 28.05
N CYS A 96 -1.35 -0.51 26.84
CA CYS A 96 -0.52 -0.80 25.67
C CYS A 96 0.44 -1.99 25.80
N GLU A 97 0.41 -2.75 26.89
CA GLU A 97 1.04 -4.08 26.88
C GLU A 97 0.21 -5.01 26.01
N VAL A 98 0.90 -5.88 25.27
CA VAL A 98 0.26 -6.85 24.39
C VAL A 98 0.54 -8.25 24.91
N THR A 99 -0.53 -8.98 25.16
CA THR A 99 -0.50 -10.33 25.72
C THR A 99 -0.57 -11.40 24.64
N VAL A 100 -0.14 -12.62 24.98
CA VAL A 100 -0.26 -13.82 24.14
C VAL A 100 -1.70 -14.04 23.66
N ALA A 101 -2.70 -13.79 24.52
CA ALA A 101 -4.11 -13.93 24.17
C ALA A 101 -4.54 -12.93 23.09
N GLU A 102 -4.02 -11.70 23.14
CA GLU A 102 -4.31 -10.66 22.15
C GLU A 102 -3.61 -10.93 20.82
N LEU A 103 -2.34 -11.34 20.85
CA LEU A 103 -1.61 -11.78 19.66
C LEU A 103 -2.32 -12.95 18.96
N ASN A 104 -2.75 -13.96 19.73
CA ASN A 104 -3.54 -15.08 19.21
C ASN A 104 -4.91 -14.60 18.71
N GLY A 105 -5.48 -13.57 19.33
CA GLY A 105 -6.70 -12.91 18.88
C GLY A 105 -6.56 -12.33 17.47
N VAL A 106 -5.39 -11.80 17.12
CA VAL A 106 -5.11 -11.26 15.77
C VAL A 106 -4.99 -12.37 14.73
N LEU A 107 -4.13 -13.37 14.98
CA LEU A 107 -3.81 -14.48 14.06
C LEU A 107 -4.16 -15.87 14.68
N PRO A 108 -5.44 -16.26 14.74
CA PRO A 108 -5.87 -17.47 15.45
C PRO A 108 -5.85 -18.76 14.61
N PHE A 109 -5.31 -18.72 13.39
CA PHE A 109 -5.56 -19.77 12.39
C PHE A 109 -4.54 -20.90 12.39
N ALA A 110 -3.34 -20.67 12.93
CA ALA A 110 -2.23 -21.62 12.84
C ALA A 110 -1.91 -21.99 11.39
N ASN A 111 -1.95 -21.01 10.47
CA ASN A 111 -1.44 -21.22 9.12
C ASN A 111 0.07 -21.44 9.19
N ASP A 112 0.63 -22.27 8.31
CA ASP A 112 2.08 -22.41 8.24
C ASP A 112 2.68 -21.14 7.62
N HIS A 113 3.68 -20.56 8.28
CA HIS A 113 4.49 -19.48 7.72
C HIS A 113 5.55 -20.04 6.77
N GLY A 114 5.90 -19.31 5.72
CA GLY A 114 6.97 -19.69 4.81
C GLY A 114 7.18 -18.67 3.70
N VAL A 115 7.96 -19.07 2.69
CA VAL A 115 8.32 -18.23 1.55
C VAL A 115 7.86 -18.88 0.26
N VAL A 116 7.21 -18.11 -0.62
CA VAL A 116 6.90 -18.52 -1.99
C VAL A 116 7.88 -17.83 -2.94
N THR A 117 8.52 -18.57 -3.82
CA THR A 117 9.30 -17.96 -4.92
C THR A 117 8.40 -17.78 -6.14
N LEU A 118 8.24 -16.53 -6.60
CA LEU A 118 7.39 -16.13 -7.72
C LEU A 118 8.19 -15.39 -8.80
N LYS A 119 7.77 -15.52 -10.06
CA LYS A 119 8.24 -14.60 -11.10
C LYS A 119 7.64 -13.22 -10.87
N GLY A 120 8.35 -12.16 -11.24
CA GLY A 120 7.84 -10.79 -11.13
C GLY A 120 6.47 -10.60 -11.81
N GLU A 121 6.22 -11.27 -12.95
CA GLU A 121 4.91 -11.27 -13.61
C GLU A 121 3.79 -11.88 -12.74
N ASP A 122 4.11 -12.89 -11.91
CA ASP A 122 3.16 -13.49 -11.00
C ASP A 122 2.97 -12.66 -9.73
N VAL A 123 4.00 -11.92 -9.29
CA VAL A 123 3.86 -10.92 -8.21
C VAL A 123 2.91 -9.79 -8.64
N ILE A 124 3.06 -9.26 -9.87
CA ILE A 124 2.10 -8.30 -10.42
C ILE A 124 0.69 -8.93 -10.46
N GLY A 125 0.61 -10.20 -10.87
CA GLY A 125 -0.63 -10.97 -10.85
C GLY A 125 -1.29 -11.05 -9.47
N VAL A 126 -0.52 -11.23 -8.39
CA VAL A 126 -1.02 -11.22 -7.01
C VAL A 126 -1.68 -9.88 -6.66
N PHE A 127 -1.07 -8.76 -7.04
CA PHE A 127 -1.64 -7.44 -6.78
C PHE A 127 -2.87 -7.14 -7.64
N GLU A 128 -2.89 -7.59 -8.90
CA GLU A 128 -4.09 -7.53 -9.77
C GLU A 128 -5.24 -8.40 -9.24
N GLU A 129 -4.93 -9.51 -8.58
CA GLU A 129 -5.91 -10.42 -7.99
C GLU A 129 -6.63 -9.81 -6.76
N GLN A 130 -6.19 -8.65 -6.25
CA GLN A 130 -6.95 -7.88 -5.27
C GLN A 130 -8.35 -7.52 -5.80
N TRP A 131 -8.48 -7.28 -7.12
CA TRP A 131 -9.77 -7.17 -7.80
C TRP A 131 -10.38 -8.55 -8.10
N GLN A 132 -11.27 -8.94 -7.21
CA GLN A 132 -11.81 -10.29 -7.14
C GLN A 132 -12.70 -10.64 -8.36
N PRO A 133 -12.95 -11.94 -8.63
CA PRO A 133 -13.94 -12.38 -9.61
C PRO A 133 -15.35 -11.82 -9.34
N ASP A 134 -16.15 -11.61 -10.38
CA ASP A 134 -17.50 -11.01 -10.28
C ASP A 134 -18.46 -11.78 -9.37
N ASP A 135 -18.23 -13.09 -9.17
CA ASP A 135 -19.02 -13.96 -8.31
C ASP A 135 -18.48 -14.07 -6.87
N ALA A 136 -17.37 -13.38 -6.56
CA ALA A 136 -16.84 -13.29 -5.21
C ALA A 136 -17.79 -12.48 -4.30
N SER A 137 -17.76 -12.80 -3.00
CA SER A 137 -18.60 -12.11 -2.01
C SER A 137 -18.16 -10.66 -1.75
N ARG A 138 -16.89 -10.34 -2.06
CA ARG A 138 -16.28 -9.02 -1.97
C ARG A 138 -15.61 -8.72 -3.32
N PRO A 139 -15.83 -7.55 -3.92
CA PRO A 139 -15.26 -7.20 -5.22
C PRO A 139 -13.77 -6.87 -5.14
N PHE A 140 -13.29 -6.47 -3.96
CA PHE A 140 -11.91 -6.13 -3.71
C PHE A 140 -11.48 -6.68 -2.34
N LEU A 141 -10.25 -7.21 -2.27
CA LEU A 141 -9.60 -7.66 -1.06
C LEU A 141 -8.20 -7.04 -1.03
N HIS A 142 -7.95 -6.19 -0.04
CA HIS A 142 -6.67 -5.53 0.13
C HIS A 142 -5.68 -6.48 0.82
N LEU A 143 -4.45 -6.49 0.30
CA LEU A 143 -3.30 -7.17 0.88
C LEU A 143 -2.57 -6.24 1.85
N GLY A 144 -2.11 -6.76 2.98
CA GLY A 144 -1.06 -6.10 3.75
C GLY A 144 0.28 -6.45 3.12
N VAL A 145 1.17 -5.46 2.97
CA VAL A 145 2.50 -5.62 2.37
C VAL A 145 3.58 -5.08 3.31
N SER A 146 4.78 -5.64 3.27
CA SER A 146 5.90 -5.11 4.07
C SER A 146 6.39 -3.76 3.55
N ASP A 147 7.16 -3.04 4.37
CA ASP A 147 7.67 -1.68 4.11
C ASP A 147 8.55 -1.56 2.86
N ASP A 148 9.04 -2.69 2.34
CA ASP A 148 9.84 -2.76 1.13
C ASP A 148 9.04 -2.57 -0.16
N VAL A 149 7.70 -2.65 -0.09
CA VAL A 149 6.83 -2.70 -1.25
C VAL A 149 6.02 -1.42 -1.38
N ASP A 150 6.15 -0.77 -2.54
CA ASP A 150 5.25 0.30 -2.97
C ASP A 150 4.44 -0.18 -4.18
N VAL A 151 3.11 -0.12 -4.09
CA VAL A 151 2.20 -0.40 -5.20
C VAL A 151 1.50 0.88 -5.61
N VAL A 152 1.45 1.13 -6.92
CA VAL A 152 0.55 2.15 -7.48
C VAL A 152 -0.45 1.46 -8.38
N TYR A 153 -1.72 1.71 -8.15
CA TYR A 153 -2.81 1.18 -8.96
C TYR A 153 -3.80 2.27 -9.37
N ASP A 154 -4.67 1.95 -10.32
CA ASP A 154 -5.77 2.79 -10.78
C ASP A 154 -7.06 1.99 -10.63
N SER A 155 -7.89 2.37 -9.66
CA SER A 155 -9.14 1.66 -9.38
C SER A 155 -10.19 1.80 -10.49
N ASP A 156 -10.08 2.80 -11.37
CA ASP A 156 -10.96 3.04 -12.51
C ASP A 156 -10.53 2.29 -13.78
N ALA A 157 -9.35 1.67 -13.78
CA ALA A 157 -8.86 0.89 -14.92
C ALA A 157 -9.66 -0.40 -15.17
N ASP A 158 -9.51 -0.97 -16.36
CA ASP A 158 -10.11 -2.26 -16.67
C ASP A 158 -9.43 -3.40 -15.90
N LYS A 159 -10.17 -4.48 -15.65
CA LYS A 159 -9.67 -5.66 -14.93
C LYS A 159 -8.40 -6.24 -15.56
N GLY A 160 -7.36 -6.40 -14.74
CA GLY A 160 -6.04 -6.88 -15.17
C GLY A 160 -5.13 -5.77 -15.69
N GLU A 161 -5.57 -4.51 -15.60
CA GLU A 161 -4.77 -3.32 -15.92
C GLU A 161 -4.80 -2.30 -14.76
N HIS A 162 -5.18 -2.71 -13.55
CA HIS A 162 -5.25 -1.83 -12.39
C HIS A 162 -3.87 -1.41 -11.90
N VAL A 163 -2.96 -2.36 -11.72
CA VAL A 163 -1.61 -2.16 -11.21
C VAL A 163 -0.76 -1.45 -12.26
N LYS A 164 -0.24 -0.28 -11.89
CA LYS A 164 0.60 0.57 -12.75
C LYS A 164 2.08 0.44 -12.45
N SER A 165 2.42 0.22 -11.18
CA SER A 165 3.79 0.10 -10.68
C SER A 165 3.80 -0.81 -9.47
N VAL A 166 4.83 -1.65 -9.37
CA VAL A 166 5.16 -2.40 -8.16
C VAL A 166 6.66 -2.26 -7.98
N LYS A 167 7.06 -1.65 -6.87
CA LYS A 167 8.47 -1.50 -6.49
C LYS A 167 8.77 -2.37 -5.29
N VAL A 168 9.98 -2.91 -5.29
CA VAL A 168 10.57 -3.62 -4.15
C VAL A 168 11.91 -2.94 -3.86
N ASP A 169 12.13 -2.49 -2.63
CA ASP A 169 13.30 -1.69 -2.23
C ASP A 169 13.49 -0.43 -3.10
N GLY A 170 12.38 0.17 -3.54
CA GLY A 170 12.37 1.34 -4.43
C GLY A 170 12.72 1.05 -5.90
N GLU A 171 13.02 -0.20 -6.27
CA GLU A 171 13.27 -0.61 -7.65
C GLU A 171 12.02 -1.25 -8.28
N GLU A 172 11.70 -0.87 -9.53
CA GLU A 172 10.61 -1.51 -10.28
C GLU A 172 10.82 -3.02 -10.43
N ILE A 173 9.73 -3.77 -10.30
CA ILE A 173 9.76 -5.22 -10.44
C ILE A 173 10.16 -5.62 -11.89
N ASP A 174 11.13 -6.51 -12.04
CA ASP A 174 11.43 -7.15 -13.33
C ASP A 174 10.52 -8.37 -13.49
N PRO A 175 9.61 -8.39 -14.49
CA PRO A 175 8.67 -9.49 -14.65
C PRO A 175 9.32 -10.87 -14.85
N ASN A 176 10.60 -10.92 -15.24
CA ASN A 176 11.33 -12.17 -15.48
C ASN A 176 12.20 -12.63 -14.31
N LYS A 177 12.44 -11.76 -13.32
CA LYS A 177 13.23 -12.06 -12.12
C LYS A 177 12.37 -12.86 -11.14
N ASP A 178 13.02 -13.69 -10.34
CA ASP A 178 12.39 -14.40 -9.22
C ASP A 178 12.42 -13.52 -7.96
N TYR A 179 11.31 -13.50 -7.24
CA TYR A 179 11.12 -12.79 -5.98
C TYR A 179 10.63 -13.77 -4.91
N ARG A 180 11.16 -13.65 -3.70
CA ARG A 180 10.88 -14.47 -2.54
C ARG A 180 9.92 -13.73 -1.63
N VAL A 181 8.68 -14.21 -1.54
CA VAL A 181 7.59 -13.55 -0.81
C VAL A 181 7.27 -14.33 0.46
N ALA A 182 7.51 -13.73 1.63
CA ALA A 182 7.08 -14.30 2.90
C ALA A 182 5.56 -14.20 3.03
N THR A 183 4.90 -15.32 3.29
CA THR A 183 3.44 -15.38 3.39
C THR A 183 2.99 -16.61 4.18
N LEU A 184 1.67 -16.84 4.21
CA LEU A 184 1.04 -17.93 4.91
C LEU A 184 0.53 -19.01 3.94
N SER A 185 0.46 -20.25 4.42
CA SER A 185 0.07 -21.41 3.60
C SER A 185 -1.30 -21.28 2.94
N PHE A 186 -2.21 -20.51 3.54
CA PHE A 186 -3.50 -20.18 2.93
C PHE A 186 -3.35 -19.40 1.62
N LEU A 187 -2.59 -18.30 1.63
CA LEU A 187 -2.32 -17.51 0.41
C LEU A 187 -1.43 -18.27 -0.56
N ALA A 188 -0.38 -18.94 -0.07
CA ALA A 188 0.50 -19.77 -0.89
C ALA A 188 -0.26 -20.85 -1.69
N ALA A 189 -1.37 -21.35 -1.16
CA ALA A 189 -2.24 -22.32 -1.83
C ALA A 189 -3.28 -21.69 -2.79
N GLY A 190 -3.27 -20.36 -2.95
CA GLY A 190 -4.23 -19.61 -3.77
C GLY A 190 -5.54 -19.28 -3.05
N GLY A 191 -5.53 -19.21 -1.72
CA GLY A 191 -6.67 -18.73 -0.92
C GLY A 191 -7.11 -17.32 -1.34
N ASP A 192 -8.37 -16.97 -1.05
CA ASP A 192 -8.97 -15.66 -1.41
C ASP A 192 -8.83 -15.28 -2.90
N ASN A 193 -8.79 -16.30 -3.78
CA ASN A 193 -8.61 -16.15 -5.22
C ASN A 193 -7.27 -15.55 -5.67
N TYR A 194 -6.25 -15.49 -4.81
CA TYR A 194 -4.89 -15.09 -5.18
C TYR A 194 -4.14 -16.24 -5.87
N THR A 195 -4.67 -16.70 -7.02
CA THR A 195 -4.19 -17.89 -7.72
C THR A 195 -2.75 -17.80 -8.21
N SER A 196 -2.20 -16.59 -8.33
CA SER A 196 -0.82 -16.38 -8.76
C SER A 196 0.19 -16.87 -7.72
N PHE A 197 -0.13 -16.83 -6.42
CA PHE A 197 0.70 -17.46 -5.39
C PHE A 197 0.89 -18.96 -5.62
N ALA A 198 -0.16 -19.67 -6.05
CA ALA A 198 -0.14 -21.12 -6.24
C ALA A 198 0.70 -21.57 -7.46
N LYS A 199 1.27 -20.64 -8.22
CA LYS A 199 2.23 -20.93 -9.30
C LYS A 199 3.66 -21.10 -8.80
N GLY A 200 3.98 -20.55 -7.61
CA GLY A 200 5.29 -20.67 -6.98
C GLY A 200 5.45 -21.91 -6.12
N ASP A 201 6.69 -22.17 -5.73
CA ASP A 201 7.02 -23.22 -4.76
C ASP A 201 7.02 -22.64 -3.35
N PHE A 202 6.21 -23.22 -2.45
CA PHE A 202 6.11 -22.79 -1.04
C PHE A 202 7.08 -23.56 -0.15
N GLU A 203 8.05 -22.85 0.43
CA GLU A 203 9.02 -23.35 1.39
C GLU A 203 8.54 -23.02 2.81
N GLN A 204 8.13 -24.03 3.57
CA GLN A 204 7.69 -23.84 4.96
C GLN A 204 8.87 -23.49 5.88
N SER A 205 8.68 -22.49 6.73
CA SER A 205 9.65 -22.12 7.76
C SER A 205 9.70 -23.12 8.92
N GLY A 206 8.59 -23.84 9.13
CA GLY A 206 8.36 -24.68 10.29
C GLY A 206 7.73 -23.95 11.49
N LEU A 207 7.42 -22.66 11.32
CA LEU A 207 6.65 -21.85 12.26
C LEU A 207 5.22 -21.64 11.74
N THR A 208 4.30 -21.34 12.64
CA THR A 208 2.95 -20.88 12.31
C THR A 208 2.87 -19.35 12.23
N ASP A 209 1.76 -18.83 11.70
CA ASP A 209 1.40 -17.41 11.75
C ASP A 209 1.48 -16.85 13.18
N PHE A 210 0.87 -17.56 14.14
CA PHE A 210 0.88 -17.16 15.54
C PHE A 210 2.29 -17.18 16.15
N GLU A 211 3.08 -18.23 15.95
CA GLU A 211 4.46 -18.31 16.47
C GLU A 211 5.35 -17.22 15.86
N THR A 212 5.20 -16.95 14.57
CA THR A 212 5.97 -15.90 13.88
C THR A 212 5.63 -14.52 14.43
N TRP A 213 4.34 -14.24 14.63
CA TRP A 213 3.85 -13.00 15.24
C TRP A 213 4.26 -12.84 16.70
N GLU A 214 4.24 -13.93 17.46
CA GLU A 214 4.71 -13.98 18.84
C GLU A 214 6.21 -13.69 18.95
N ASN A 215 7.01 -14.24 18.04
CA ASN A 215 8.44 -14.02 18.01
C ASN A 215 8.79 -12.57 17.65
N TYR A 216 8.08 -11.97 16.68
CA TYR A 216 8.24 -10.56 16.32
C TYR A 216 8.13 -9.65 17.56
N PHE A 217 7.04 -9.75 18.32
CA PHE A 217 6.86 -8.96 19.54
C PHE A 217 7.95 -9.24 20.59
N ASN A 218 8.27 -10.52 20.81
CA ASN A 218 9.30 -10.89 21.78
C ASN A 218 10.68 -10.35 21.42
N LYS A 219 11.04 -10.31 20.13
CA LYS A 219 12.30 -9.78 19.64
C LYS A 219 12.38 -8.27 19.90
N HIS A 220 11.39 -7.50 19.45
CA HIS A 220 11.36 -6.04 19.71
C HIS A 220 11.37 -5.73 21.22
N GLN A 221 10.60 -6.47 22.01
CA GLN A 221 10.62 -6.33 23.47
C GLN A 221 12.01 -6.62 24.06
N ALA A 222 12.71 -7.65 23.58
CA ALA A 222 14.06 -7.99 24.03
C ALA A 222 15.10 -6.93 23.65
N GLU A 223 14.87 -6.21 22.56
CA GLU A 223 15.68 -5.08 22.09
C GLU A 223 15.32 -3.76 22.79
N GLY A 224 14.22 -3.75 23.54
CA GLY A 224 13.73 -2.58 24.27
C GLY A 224 12.97 -1.60 23.38
N GLU A 225 12.39 -2.12 22.30
CA GLU A 225 11.63 -1.39 21.30
C GLU A 225 10.14 -1.70 21.47
N ASP A 226 9.34 -0.65 21.59
CA ASP A 226 7.88 -0.77 21.55
C ASP A 226 7.44 -0.78 20.08
N VAL A 227 6.52 -1.68 19.74
CA VAL A 227 6.03 -1.84 18.36
C VAL A 227 5.17 -0.64 17.99
N THR A 228 5.48 0.02 16.88
CA THR A 228 4.79 1.21 16.41
C THR A 228 4.10 0.91 15.09
N PRO A 229 2.81 1.27 14.91
CA PRO A 229 2.18 1.13 13.60
C PRO A 229 2.84 2.08 12.60
N ASP A 230 3.09 1.57 11.39
CA ASP A 230 3.47 2.40 10.26
C ASP A 230 2.21 2.95 9.58
N LYS A 231 2.13 4.28 9.50
CA LYS A 231 1.03 5.04 8.87
C LYS A 231 1.40 5.56 7.48
N ASN A 232 2.48 5.05 6.87
CA ASN A 232 2.70 5.28 5.45
C ASN A 232 1.72 4.41 4.65
N GLU A 233 1.10 5.01 3.64
CA GLU A 233 0.33 4.29 2.62
C GLU A 233 1.32 3.55 1.72
N ARG A 234 1.23 2.22 1.67
CA ARG A 234 2.11 1.36 0.87
C ARG A 234 1.48 1.01 -0.48
N GLN A 235 0.15 1.18 -0.62
CA GLN A 235 -0.55 0.97 -1.88
C GLN A 235 -1.41 2.19 -2.25
N ALA A 236 -0.95 2.95 -3.26
CA ALA A 236 -1.56 4.20 -3.67
C ALA A 236 -2.55 4.04 -4.84
N ASP A 237 -3.76 4.60 -4.70
CA ASP A 237 -4.74 4.71 -5.78
C ASP A 237 -4.55 6.01 -6.59
N ALA A 238 -3.93 5.89 -7.76
CA ALA A 238 -3.72 7.00 -8.68
C ALA A 238 -5.04 7.62 -9.20
N ALA A 239 -6.17 6.91 -9.14
CA ALA A 239 -7.47 7.50 -9.52
C ALA A 239 -7.92 8.59 -8.53
N LYS A 240 -7.53 8.46 -7.26
CA LYS A 240 -7.85 9.42 -6.20
C LYS A 240 -6.90 10.61 -6.15
N ASP A 241 -5.72 10.48 -6.74
CA ASP A 241 -4.73 11.54 -6.78
C ASP A 241 -5.24 12.76 -7.54
N VAL A 242 -5.46 13.86 -6.80
CA VAL A 242 -6.09 15.07 -7.34
C VAL A 242 -5.20 15.80 -8.34
N ILE A 243 -3.88 15.57 -8.35
CA ILE A 243 -2.99 16.14 -9.36
C ILE A 243 -3.12 15.34 -10.66
N ASP A 244 -3.04 14.01 -10.58
CA ASP A 244 -3.09 13.13 -11.76
C ASP A 244 -4.47 13.13 -12.43
N ASN A 245 -5.56 13.20 -11.67
CA ASN A 245 -6.91 13.34 -12.22
C ASN A 245 -7.25 14.80 -12.65
N GLY A 246 -6.34 15.74 -12.38
CA GLY A 246 -6.42 17.15 -12.79
C GLY A 246 -7.42 17.98 -12.00
N GLU A 247 -7.82 17.56 -10.79
CA GLU A 247 -8.57 18.40 -9.84
C GLU A 247 -7.70 19.47 -9.17
N LEU A 248 -6.40 19.26 -9.10
CA LEU A 248 -5.38 20.17 -8.60
C LEU A 248 -4.31 20.36 -9.67
N SER A 249 -3.90 21.60 -9.92
CA SER A 249 -2.66 21.89 -10.65
C SER A 249 -1.68 22.60 -9.72
N ALA A 250 -0.40 22.30 -9.88
CA ALA A 250 0.66 22.91 -9.10
C ALA A 250 1.88 23.26 -9.97
N GLU A 251 2.53 24.38 -9.67
CA GLU A 251 3.73 24.85 -10.36
C GLU A 251 4.65 25.55 -9.37
N LEU A 252 5.94 25.23 -9.39
CA LEU A 252 6.96 25.96 -8.63
C LEU A 252 7.55 27.08 -9.49
N THR A 253 7.43 28.31 -9.00
CA THR A 253 8.04 29.48 -9.64
C THR A 253 9.16 30.05 -8.76
N GLY A 254 10.24 30.53 -9.38
CA GLY A 254 11.41 31.03 -8.65
C GLY A 254 12.06 32.25 -9.30
N PRO A 255 12.97 32.92 -8.58
CA PRO A 255 13.75 34.03 -9.12
C PRO A 255 14.80 33.49 -10.10
N LYS A 256 15.24 34.34 -11.04
CA LYS A 256 16.32 33.97 -11.97
C LYS A 256 17.69 33.88 -11.30
N SER A 257 17.88 34.60 -10.19
CA SER A 257 19.17 34.69 -9.51
C SER A 257 19.07 34.90 -8.01
N ILE A 258 20.00 34.32 -7.25
CA ILE A 258 20.24 34.61 -5.83
C ILE A 258 21.70 35.02 -5.66
N LYS A 259 21.99 36.03 -4.84
CA LYS A 259 23.40 36.33 -4.49
C LYS A 259 23.87 35.42 -3.35
N PRO A 260 25.17 35.05 -3.32
CA PRO A 260 25.71 34.26 -2.22
C PRO A 260 25.47 34.92 -0.86
N GLY A 261 24.92 34.18 0.10
CA GLY A 261 24.56 34.69 1.43
C GLY A 261 23.27 35.50 1.51
N GLU A 262 22.52 35.63 0.41
CA GLU A 262 21.17 36.23 0.38
C GLU A 262 20.07 35.14 0.29
N SER A 263 18.85 35.54 0.59
CA SER A 263 17.64 34.72 0.48
C SER A 263 16.82 35.15 -0.73
N ALA A 264 16.12 34.20 -1.35
CA ALA A 264 15.16 34.49 -2.41
C ALA A 264 13.90 33.63 -2.27
N GLU A 265 12.79 34.15 -2.77
CA GLU A 265 11.47 33.54 -2.62
C GLU A 265 11.13 32.71 -3.86
N PHE A 266 10.83 31.43 -3.63
CA PHE A 266 10.15 30.53 -4.55
C PHE A 266 8.68 30.47 -4.14
N VAL A 267 7.78 30.31 -5.10
CA VAL A 267 6.35 30.26 -4.84
C VAL A 267 5.79 29.01 -5.51
N LEU A 268 5.31 28.08 -4.68
CA LEU A 268 4.47 26.98 -5.13
C LEU A 268 3.07 27.52 -5.33
N LYS A 269 2.65 27.61 -6.59
CA LYS A 269 1.31 28.03 -7.00
C LYS A 269 0.46 26.80 -7.16
N THR A 270 -0.73 26.82 -6.58
CA THR A 270 -1.72 25.76 -6.73
C THR A 270 -3.03 26.33 -7.23
N ASP A 271 -3.74 25.62 -8.10
CA ASP A 271 -5.11 25.94 -8.51
C ASP A 271 -5.97 24.67 -8.42
N ALA A 272 -6.87 24.63 -7.44
CA ALA A 272 -7.70 23.48 -7.13
C ALA A 272 -9.17 23.73 -7.52
N LYS A 273 -9.82 22.77 -8.18
CA LYS A 273 -11.25 22.86 -8.54
C LYS A 273 -12.16 22.86 -7.31
N SER A 274 -11.75 22.19 -6.25
CA SER A 274 -12.38 22.10 -4.93
C SER A 274 -11.32 22.17 -3.83
N GLU A 275 -11.75 22.33 -2.59
CA GLU A 275 -10.83 22.24 -1.45
C GLU A 275 -10.30 20.80 -1.34
N VAL A 276 -8.97 20.66 -1.28
CA VAL A 276 -8.29 19.40 -1.00
C VAL A 276 -8.04 19.33 0.49
N SER A 277 -8.60 18.32 1.15
CA SER A 277 -8.45 18.11 2.58
C SER A 277 -6.97 17.88 2.93
N GLY A 278 -6.49 18.53 4.01
CA GLY A 278 -5.17 18.29 4.59
C GLY A 278 -5.26 17.55 5.93
N PRO A 279 -4.12 17.22 6.57
CA PRO A 279 -2.77 17.78 6.37
C PRO A 279 -2.01 17.39 5.06
N VAL A 280 -1.60 18.35 4.23
CA VAL A 280 -0.74 18.10 3.05
C VAL A 280 0.67 18.57 3.32
N ASP A 281 1.67 17.71 3.12
CA ASP A 281 3.07 18.06 3.24
C ASP A 281 3.63 18.66 1.94
N VAL A 282 4.39 19.73 2.11
CA VAL A 282 5.19 20.37 1.08
C VAL A 282 6.64 20.27 1.50
N THR A 283 7.39 19.35 0.92
CA THR A 283 8.78 19.07 1.26
C THR A 283 9.72 19.73 0.28
N VAL A 284 10.68 20.50 0.78
CA VAL A 284 11.70 21.20 0.02
C VAL A 284 13.01 20.44 0.14
N ASP A 285 13.48 19.89 -0.98
CA ASP A 285 14.81 19.29 -1.08
C ASP A 285 15.81 20.29 -1.69
N LEU A 286 16.96 20.40 -1.02
CA LEU A 286 17.98 21.40 -1.29
C LEU A 286 19.39 20.81 -1.13
N PRO A 287 20.38 21.27 -1.93
CA PRO A 287 21.77 20.88 -1.74
C PRO A 287 22.34 21.27 -0.37
N ASP A 288 23.37 20.56 0.05
CA ASP A 288 24.08 20.81 1.31
C ASP A 288 24.49 22.29 1.48
N GLY A 289 24.18 22.85 2.65
CA GLY A 289 24.52 24.23 3.02
C GLY A 289 23.46 25.29 2.65
N TYR A 290 22.44 24.93 1.86
CA TYR A 290 21.25 25.77 1.67
C TYR A 290 20.26 25.56 2.81
N THR A 291 19.45 26.58 3.09
CA THR A 291 18.35 26.49 4.07
C THR A 291 17.05 26.98 3.45
N ALA A 292 15.93 26.35 3.81
CA ALA A 292 14.59 26.81 3.47
C ALA A 292 13.85 27.28 4.71
N GLU A 293 13.06 28.34 4.55
CA GLU A 293 12.01 28.75 5.47
C GLU A 293 10.78 29.02 4.63
N ALA A 294 9.66 28.42 4.97
CA ALA A 294 8.43 28.66 4.24
C ALA A 294 7.41 29.39 5.10
N ALA A 295 6.65 30.25 4.43
CA ALA A 295 5.61 31.04 5.06
C ALA A 295 4.24 30.43 4.75
N ALA A 296 3.27 30.81 5.60
CA ALA A 296 1.93 30.30 5.50
C ALA A 296 1.31 30.53 4.12
N GLN A 297 0.51 29.57 3.68
CA GLN A 297 -0.28 29.70 2.46
C GLN A 297 -1.08 31.00 2.48
N SER A 298 -0.97 31.75 1.39
CA SER A 298 -1.79 32.93 1.17
C SER A 298 -2.65 32.69 -0.06
N LYS A 299 -3.95 32.97 0.04
CA LYS A 299 -4.79 33.02 -1.16
C LYS A 299 -4.30 34.18 -2.02
N ALA A 300 -3.90 33.89 -3.26
CA ALA A 300 -3.65 34.95 -4.24
C ALA A 300 -4.91 35.83 -4.30
N GLN A 301 -4.72 37.14 -4.22
CA GLN A 301 -5.79 38.11 -4.14
C GLN A 301 -6.57 38.11 -5.46
N SER A 302 -7.57 37.24 -5.59
CA SER A 302 -8.40 37.11 -6.80
C SER A 302 -8.96 38.48 -7.19
N THR A 303 -8.49 38.99 -8.33
CA THR A 303 -9.17 40.04 -9.08
C THR A 303 -10.36 39.44 -9.82
N SER A 304 -11.31 38.86 -9.09
CA SER A 304 -12.65 38.64 -9.60
C SER A 304 -13.65 38.71 -8.45
N ALA A 305 -14.62 39.60 -8.59
CA ALA A 305 -15.55 39.96 -7.55
C ALA A 305 -16.55 38.82 -7.29
N GLY A 306 -16.37 38.07 -6.20
CA GLY A 306 -17.42 37.21 -5.66
C GLY A 306 -16.96 35.94 -4.95
N ALA A 307 -16.10 36.02 -3.93
CA ALA A 307 -15.83 34.88 -3.05
C ALA A 307 -15.99 35.30 -1.58
N THR A 308 -16.81 34.54 -0.86
CA THR A 308 -17.06 34.63 0.58
C THR A 308 -15.77 34.41 1.37
N LYS A 309 -15.54 35.24 2.39
CA LYS A 309 -14.40 35.17 3.32
C LYS A 309 -14.39 33.84 4.07
N GLY A 310 -13.64 32.86 3.55
CA GLY A 310 -13.18 31.70 4.30
C GLY A 310 -12.02 32.09 5.22
N LYS A 311 -11.98 31.47 6.40
CA LYS A 311 -10.94 31.64 7.43
C LYS A 311 -9.59 31.17 6.86
N ALA A 312 -8.52 31.94 7.08
CA ALA A 312 -7.17 31.51 6.72
C ALA A 312 -6.73 30.35 7.65
N PRO A 313 -6.14 29.26 7.13
CA PRO A 313 -5.61 28.17 7.94
C PRO A 313 -4.41 28.61 8.77
N GLU A 314 -4.19 27.98 9.93
CA GLU A 314 -3.12 28.31 10.88
C GLU A 314 -1.95 27.34 10.67
N VAL A 315 -0.78 27.86 10.29
CA VAL A 315 0.41 27.03 10.03
C VAL A 315 1.18 26.73 11.31
N SER A 316 1.51 25.45 11.51
CA SER A 316 2.51 24.97 12.46
C SER A 316 3.85 24.84 11.74
N ALA A 317 4.77 25.78 11.94
CA ALA A 317 6.13 25.70 11.40
C ALA A 317 7.11 25.43 12.54
N GLU A 318 7.83 24.31 12.50
CA GLU A 318 9.03 24.14 13.31
C GLU A 318 10.20 24.89 12.66
N ALA A 319 10.93 25.66 13.46
CA ALA A 319 11.91 26.64 12.99
C ALA A 319 13.20 25.97 12.45
N ALA A 320 13.15 25.46 11.22
CA ALA A 320 14.25 25.19 10.25
C ALA A 320 13.76 24.35 9.04
N ALA A 321 12.47 24.42 8.68
CA ALA A 321 11.76 23.31 8.05
C ALA A 321 12.16 22.98 6.60
N LYS A 322 12.48 21.69 6.38
CA LYS A 322 12.45 21.04 5.07
C LYS A 322 11.03 20.63 4.64
N THR A 323 10.05 20.60 5.56
CA THR A 323 8.66 20.19 5.24
C THR A 323 7.67 21.16 5.87
N ILE A 324 6.66 21.59 5.10
CA ILE A 324 5.56 22.43 5.57
C ILE A 324 4.29 21.61 5.51
N THR A 325 3.58 21.51 6.63
CA THR A 325 2.27 20.85 6.66
C THR A 325 1.17 21.89 6.53
N LEU A 326 0.30 21.71 5.54
CA LEU A 326 -0.83 22.55 5.20
C LEU A 326 -2.12 21.90 5.71
N ASP A 327 -2.95 22.62 6.49
CA ASP A 327 -4.23 22.07 6.97
C ASP A 327 -5.19 21.65 5.83
N SER A 328 -5.12 22.34 4.69
CA SER A 328 -5.84 22.03 3.45
C SER A 328 -5.27 22.84 2.28
N ILE A 329 -5.53 22.43 1.04
CA ILE A 329 -5.32 23.29 -0.14
C ILE A 329 -6.68 23.88 -0.54
N PRO A 330 -6.85 25.21 -0.50
CA PRO A 330 -8.13 25.83 -0.78
C PRO A 330 -8.53 25.72 -2.25
N ALA A 331 -9.84 25.73 -2.52
CA ALA A 331 -10.34 25.89 -3.88
C ALA A 331 -9.89 27.23 -4.50
N GLY A 332 -9.55 27.17 -5.79
CA GLY A 332 -8.99 28.25 -6.61
C GLY A 332 -7.49 28.43 -6.43
N GLU A 333 -6.98 29.55 -6.95
CA GLU A 333 -5.56 29.89 -6.88
C GLU A 333 -5.09 30.18 -5.44
N SER A 334 -4.02 29.51 -5.02
CA SER A 334 -3.26 29.82 -3.80
C SER A 334 -1.76 29.76 -4.01
N GLU A 335 -1.03 30.43 -3.13
CA GLU A 335 0.43 30.54 -3.19
C GLU A 335 1.02 30.13 -1.85
N THR A 336 1.97 29.21 -1.89
CA THR A 336 2.82 28.81 -0.75
C THR A 336 4.23 29.35 -0.99
N PRO A 337 4.61 30.47 -0.37
CA PRO A 337 5.96 31.02 -0.50
C PRO A 337 6.99 30.22 0.31
N VAL A 338 8.10 29.87 -0.35
CA VAL A 338 9.26 29.16 0.17
C VAL A 338 10.49 30.05 0.01
N THR A 339 11.03 30.56 1.11
CA THR A 339 12.26 31.36 1.13
C THR A 339 13.47 30.44 1.21
N VAL A 340 14.31 30.45 0.18
CA VAL A 340 15.56 29.69 0.13
C VAL A 340 16.74 30.63 0.34
N THR A 341 17.64 30.27 1.26
CA THR A 341 18.86 31.04 1.56
C THR A 341 20.09 30.31 1.05
N ALA A 342 20.89 31.00 0.24
CA ALA A 342 22.11 30.46 -0.32
C ALA A 342 23.30 30.64 0.65
N PRO A 343 24.20 29.65 0.79
CA PRO A 343 25.41 29.83 1.58
C PRO A 343 26.34 30.87 0.94
N LYS A 344 27.23 31.46 1.75
CA LYS A 344 28.09 32.58 1.33
C LYS A 344 29.12 32.22 0.26
N ASP A 345 29.44 30.95 0.15
CA ASP A 345 30.39 30.34 -0.79
C ASP A 345 29.70 29.62 -1.95
N ALA A 346 28.37 29.68 -2.03
CA ALA A 346 27.62 29.13 -3.16
C ALA A 346 27.97 29.83 -4.48
N SER A 347 28.05 29.05 -5.55
CA SER A 347 28.14 29.54 -6.92
C SER A 347 27.63 28.49 -7.91
N GLY A 348 27.16 28.93 -9.07
CA GLY A 348 26.65 28.05 -10.12
C GLY A 348 25.14 27.96 -10.15
N GLU A 349 24.59 26.97 -10.85
CA GLU A 349 23.15 26.72 -10.91
C GLU A 349 22.72 25.80 -9.77
N VAL A 350 21.61 26.13 -9.13
CA VAL A 350 21.00 25.32 -8.09
C VAL A 350 19.56 25.04 -8.46
N THR A 351 19.17 23.77 -8.40
CA THR A 351 17.78 23.33 -8.57
C THR A 351 17.16 23.18 -7.19
N VAL A 352 16.04 23.87 -6.98
CA VAL A 352 15.18 23.68 -5.82
C VAL A 352 14.08 22.70 -6.21
N LYS A 353 13.95 21.62 -5.44
CA LYS A 353 12.91 20.60 -5.61
C LYS A 353 11.88 20.79 -4.51
N VAL A 354 10.60 20.83 -4.87
CA VAL A 354 9.48 20.86 -3.93
C VAL A 354 8.58 19.69 -4.24
N SER A 355 8.42 18.79 -3.27
CA SER A 355 7.47 17.68 -3.32
C SER A 355 6.18 18.06 -2.61
N VAL A 356 5.04 17.62 -3.13
CA VAL A 356 3.71 17.73 -2.50
C VAL A 356 3.12 16.34 -2.36
N GLN A 357 2.69 15.97 -1.15
CA GLN A 357 2.03 14.70 -0.85
C GLN A 357 1.14 14.87 0.37
N ALA A 358 0.09 14.05 0.51
CA ALA A 358 -0.65 13.98 1.74
C ALA A 358 0.23 13.51 2.91
N ASN A 359 0.05 14.12 4.09
CA ASN A 359 0.74 13.72 5.31
C ASN A 359 0.11 12.45 5.91
N VAL A 360 0.96 11.60 6.47
CA VAL A 360 0.59 10.31 7.07
C VAL A 360 -0.33 10.39 8.30
N GLU A 361 -0.35 11.52 9.00
CA GLU A 361 -1.24 11.74 10.15
C GLU A 361 -2.64 12.21 9.74
N GLY A 362 -2.90 12.30 8.43
CA GLY A 362 -4.21 12.67 7.94
C GLY A 362 -5.26 11.56 8.03
N PRO A 363 -6.56 11.92 8.06
CA PRO A 363 -7.64 10.98 8.32
C PRO A 363 -8.11 10.19 7.07
N TRP A 364 -7.21 9.86 6.15
CA TRP A 364 -7.54 9.41 4.79
C TRP A 364 -6.90 8.09 4.40
N TRP A 365 -6.79 7.19 5.36
CA TRP A 365 -6.17 5.88 5.18
C TRP A 365 -6.64 5.13 3.92
N ASP A 366 -7.87 5.35 3.45
CA ASP A 366 -8.35 4.84 2.16
C ASP A 366 -8.76 5.90 1.13
N ASP A 367 -8.90 7.17 1.52
CA ASP A 367 -9.42 8.24 0.66
C ASP A 367 -8.38 9.35 0.50
N ASN A 368 -7.11 8.95 0.42
CA ASN A 368 -6.00 9.86 0.30
C ASN A 368 -6.13 10.66 -1.02
N PRO A 369 -6.29 12.00 -0.97
CA PRO A 369 -6.42 12.80 -2.17
C PRO A 369 -5.08 13.04 -2.88
N LEU A 370 -3.94 12.80 -2.20
CA LEU A 370 -2.59 12.98 -2.74
C LEU A 370 -1.70 11.82 -2.26
N PRO A 371 -2.01 10.57 -2.65
CA PRO A 371 -1.27 9.39 -2.23
C PRO A 371 0.13 9.35 -2.84
N LEU A 372 0.30 9.95 -4.03
CA LEU A 372 1.58 10.01 -4.72
C LEU A 372 2.32 11.31 -4.42
N ALA A 373 3.64 11.21 -4.31
CA ALA A 373 4.50 12.38 -4.18
C ALA A 373 4.72 13.06 -5.55
N HIS A 374 4.38 14.35 -5.65
CA HIS A 374 4.56 15.14 -6.87
C HIS A 374 5.69 16.15 -6.72
N GLU A 375 6.75 16.00 -7.53
CA GLU A 375 7.93 16.88 -7.49
C GLU A 375 7.85 18.02 -8.53
N PHE A 376 8.14 19.23 -8.06
CA PHE A 376 8.22 20.45 -8.86
C PHE A 376 9.61 21.07 -8.72
N GLU A 377 10.24 21.43 -9.84
CA GLU A 377 11.60 21.95 -9.86
C GLU A 377 11.67 23.39 -10.36
N ALA A 378 12.56 24.17 -9.73
CA ALA A 378 12.91 25.50 -10.21
C ALA A 378 14.43 25.73 -10.09
N THR A 379 15.09 26.02 -11.21
CA THR A 379 16.53 26.30 -11.25
C THR A 379 16.82 27.79 -11.10
N VAL A 380 17.81 28.12 -10.28
CA VAL A 380 18.26 29.48 -10.02
C VAL A 380 19.78 29.61 -10.14
N ALA A 381 20.25 30.71 -10.72
CA ALA A 381 21.69 31.00 -10.76
C ALA A 381 22.16 31.67 -9.46
N VAL A 382 23.24 31.16 -8.87
CA VAL A 382 23.88 31.72 -7.68
C VAL A 382 25.24 32.31 -8.03
N GLY A 383 25.40 33.62 -7.81
CA GLY A 383 26.67 34.31 -8.01
C GLY A 383 26.53 35.81 -8.30
N ASP A 384 27.65 36.54 -8.21
CA ASP A 384 27.71 38.00 -8.40
C ASP A 384 27.35 38.48 -9.82
N ASN A 385 27.20 37.55 -10.78
CA ASN A 385 27.08 37.84 -12.21
C ASN A 385 25.90 37.14 -12.88
N ALA A 386 24.82 36.91 -12.15
CA ALA A 386 23.62 36.23 -12.66
C ALA A 386 22.82 37.03 -13.73
N ASP A 387 23.29 38.21 -14.11
CA ASP A 387 22.72 39.07 -15.16
C ASP A 387 23.51 39.01 -16.49
N ALA A 388 24.56 38.19 -16.60
CA ALA A 388 25.50 38.24 -17.73
C ALA A 388 25.19 37.31 -18.92
N SER A 389 24.04 36.64 -18.95
CA SER A 389 23.64 35.76 -20.08
C SER A 389 22.45 36.29 -20.90
N ALA A 390 22.26 37.61 -20.96
CA ALA A 390 21.46 38.24 -22.01
C ALA A 390 22.42 38.92 -23.02
N GLY A 391 22.98 38.11 -23.93
CA GLY A 391 23.76 38.61 -25.05
C GLY A 391 22.87 39.36 -26.04
N ASP A 392 22.93 40.68 -25.95
CA ASP A 392 22.51 41.69 -26.93
C ASP A 392 23.08 41.40 -28.33
N ASP A 393 22.23 41.02 -29.30
CA ASP A 393 22.56 40.96 -30.72
C ASP A 393 21.90 42.13 -31.50
N GLY A 394 21.93 43.33 -30.92
CA GLY A 394 21.60 44.57 -31.62
C GLY A 394 22.82 45.28 -32.21
N SER A 395 23.24 44.94 -33.43
CA SER A 395 24.00 45.90 -34.26
C SER A 395 23.79 45.72 -35.76
N ALA A 396 23.14 46.74 -36.33
CA ALA A 396 23.07 47.01 -37.75
C ALA A 396 24.07 48.12 -38.12
N ASP A 397 24.91 47.86 -39.12
CA ASP A 397 25.49 48.83 -40.08
C ASP A 397 26.07 47.95 -41.22
N GLY A 398 25.74 48.07 -42.50
CA GLY A 398 25.55 49.26 -43.32
C GLY A 398 26.79 49.45 -44.22
N GLY A 399 26.82 48.84 -45.42
CA GLY A 399 27.93 49.04 -46.36
C GLY A 399 27.82 48.30 -47.71
N ASP A 400 27.37 49.02 -48.74
CA ASP A 400 27.41 48.67 -50.16
C ASP A 400 28.83 48.46 -50.71
N ALA A 401 29.03 47.49 -51.61
CA ALA A 401 29.67 47.65 -52.94
C ALA A 401 29.94 46.32 -53.67
N ASP A 402 29.22 46.14 -54.77
CA ASP A 402 29.69 45.88 -56.15
C ASP A 402 30.63 44.71 -56.54
N SER A 403 30.20 44.07 -57.64
CA SER A 403 30.94 43.41 -58.72
C SER A 403 31.36 41.93 -58.59
N GLY A 404 31.02 41.15 -59.63
CA GLY A 404 31.79 39.96 -60.02
C GLY A 404 30.99 38.78 -60.57
N ALA A 405 30.78 38.76 -61.89
CA ALA A 405 30.21 37.66 -62.65
C ALA A 405 31.16 36.44 -62.83
N ALA A 406 30.56 35.27 -63.11
CA ALA A 406 30.98 34.19 -64.03
C ALA A 406 30.57 32.81 -63.45
N ASP A 407 29.63 32.11 -64.07
CA ASP A 407 29.87 31.02 -65.06
C ASP A 407 30.16 29.69 -64.34
N GLY A 408 29.55 28.54 -64.58
CA GLY A 408 28.61 28.04 -65.58
C GLY A 408 28.51 26.52 -65.33
N GLY A 409 27.41 25.88 -65.71
CA GLY A 409 27.30 24.42 -65.54
C GLY A 409 25.89 23.88 -65.73
N SER A 410 25.46 23.80 -66.99
CA SER A 410 24.33 22.96 -67.43
C SER A 410 24.60 21.49 -67.17
N ALA A 411 23.54 20.75 -66.82
CA ALA A 411 22.97 19.64 -67.62
C ALA A 411 22.07 18.80 -66.67
N ASP A 412 20.76 18.75 -66.91
CA ASP A 412 20.10 17.73 -67.77
C ASP A 412 19.94 16.43 -66.97
N GLY A 413 18.77 15.83 -66.73
CA GLY A 413 17.42 15.99 -67.23
C GLY A 413 16.64 14.74 -66.75
N GLY A 414 15.33 14.69 -66.98
CA GLY A 414 14.63 13.41 -67.03
C GLY A 414 13.39 13.27 -66.16
N ASP A 415 12.28 13.73 -66.72
CA ASP A 415 10.89 13.36 -66.41
C ASP A 415 10.64 11.85 -66.39
N ASN A 416 9.71 11.41 -65.52
CA ASN A 416 8.44 10.73 -65.85
C ASN A 416 7.86 10.10 -64.56
N ALA A 417 6.68 10.47 -64.06
CA ALA A 417 5.32 10.36 -64.62
C ALA A 417 4.57 9.09 -64.12
N ALA A 418 3.52 9.38 -63.35
CA ALA A 418 2.13 8.93 -63.53
C ALA A 418 1.64 7.53 -63.10
N GLY A 419 0.43 7.57 -62.49
CA GLY A 419 -0.62 6.53 -62.44
C GLY A 419 -0.69 5.82 -61.09
N GLY A 420 -1.73 5.98 -60.23
CA GLY A 420 -3.17 5.81 -60.47
C GLY A 420 -3.53 4.31 -60.39
N SER A 421 -4.59 3.79 -59.81
CA SER A 421 -5.78 4.24 -59.06
C SER A 421 -6.52 2.96 -58.60
N ASP A 422 -7.56 3.13 -57.78
CA ASP A 422 -8.71 2.20 -57.54
C ASP A 422 -8.46 0.99 -56.61
N GLY A 423 -9.35 0.56 -55.72
CA GLY A 423 -10.79 0.81 -55.54
C GLY A 423 -11.56 -0.52 -55.40
N SER A 424 -12.65 -0.50 -54.61
CA SER A 424 -13.67 -1.57 -54.37
C SER A 424 -13.42 -2.46 -53.13
N SER A 425 -14.19 -2.46 -52.03
CA SER A 425 -15.65 -2.51 -51.74
C SER A 425 -16.28 -3.92 -51.74
N ASN A 426 -16.90 -4.30 -50.60
CA ASN A 426 -18.21 -4.97 -50.38
C ASN A 426 -18.31 -5.31 -48.86
N ALA A 427 -19.23 -4.87 -47.99
CA ALA A 427 -20.68 -4.62 -47.95
C ALA A 427 -21.56 -5.85 -47.61
N GLY A 428 -22.35 -5.70 -46.53
CA GLY A 428 -23.60 -6.42 -46.19
C GLY A 428 -23.59 -7.10 -44.81
N GLY A 429 -24.47 -6.84 -43.84
CA GLY A 429 -25.66 -5.96 -43.74
C GLY A 429 -26.74 -6.60 -42.83
N GLY A 430 -27.29 -5.81 -41.88
CA GLY A 430 -28.62 -5.97 -41.24
C GLY A 430 -28.80 -7.08 -40.17
N ALA A 431 -29.66 -6.95 -39.15
CA ALA A 431 -30.66 -5.93 -38.83
C ALA A 431 -31.23 -6.15 -37.40
N ASP A 432 -31.68 -5.04 -36.79
CA ASP A 432 -32.90 -4.84 -35.98
C ASP A 432 -33.15 -5.51 -34.61
N GLY A 433 -33.60 -4.68 -33.65
CA GLY A 433 -34.68 -5.11 -32.74
C GLY A 433 -34.76 -4.54 -31.32
N ALA A 434 -35.23 -3.30 -31.18
CA ALA A 434 -36.23 -2.84 -30.20
C ALA A 434 -36.01 -2.95 -28.66
N ASN A 435 -35.80 -1.77 -28.07
CA ASN A 435 -36.49 -1.17 -26.91
C ASN A 435 -37.77 -1.88 -26.40
N ALA A 436 -37.84 -2.16 -25.09
CA ALA A 436 -39.08 -2.12 -24.31
C ALA A 436 -38.80 -1.87 -22.81
N SER A 437 -39.32 -0.74 -22.34
CA SER A 437 -39.55 -0.37 -20.94
C SER A 437 -40.88 -0.96 -20.44
N ALA A 438 -40.92 -1.36 -19.17
CA ALA A 438 -42.08 -1.50 -18.26
C ALA A 438 -41.68 -2.47 -17.13
N ASP A 439 -42.13 -2.43 -15.89
CA ASP A 439 -42.92 -1.52 -15.05
C ASP A 439 -42.88 -2.15 -13.64
N GLY A 440 -43.29 -1.40 -12.62
CA GLY A 440 -43.15 -1.69 -11.20
C GLY A 440 -43.86 -2.93 -10.66
N GLY A 441 -43.62 -3.20 -9.37
CA GLY A 441 -44.56 -3.97 -8.56
C GLY A 441 -43.96 -4.60 -7.31
N SER A 442 -44.03 -3.88 -6.19
CA SER A 442 -43.90 -4.39 -4.82
C SER A 442 -44.74 -5.64 -4.56
N ALA A 443 -44.23 -6.53 -3.70
CA ALA A 443 -45.04 -7.19 -2.69
C ALA A 443 -44.16 -7.66 -1.52
N ASP A 444 -44.52 -7.13 -0.35
CA ASP A 444 -44.27 -7.64 0.97
C ASP A 444 -44.84 -9.05 1.17
N GLY A 445 -44.25 -9.81 2.12
CA GLY A 445 -44.76 -11.14 2.44
C GLY A 445 -43.92 -11.86 3.47
N SER A 446 -44.02 -11.40 4.72
CA SER A 446 -43.66 -12.17 5.91
C SER A 446 -44.50 -13.45 5.99
N GLY A 447 -43.90 -14.56 6.41
CA GLY A 447 -44.63 -15.79 6.69
C GLY A 447 -43.76 -17.01 6.76
N ALA A 448 -43.28 -17.31 7.96
CA ALA A 448 -42.75 -18.61 8.33
C ALA A 448 -43.82 -19.70 8.10
N ASP A 449 -43.42 -20.86 7.56
CA ASP A 449 -44.00 -22.15 7.94
C ASP A 449 -43.07 -23.30 7.56
N ALA A 450 -42.79 -24.13 8.56
CA ALA A 450 -42.02 -25.35 8.48
C ALA A 450 -42.91 -26.50 7.98
N ASN A 451 -42.50 -27.19 6.91
CA ASN A 451 -42.70 -28.64 6.77
C ASN A 451 -41.92 -29.21 5.57
N GLY A 452 -40.74 -29.77 5.84
CA GLY A 452 -39.94 -30.53 4.87
C GLY A 452 -40.28 -32.02 4.90
N SER A 453 -40.92 -32.50 3.83
CA SER A 453 -41.22 -33.91 3.57
C SER A 453 -39.95 -34.73 3.33
N LYS A 454 -40.00 -35.99 3.77
CA LYS A 454 -39.03 -37.06 3.49
C LYS A 454 -39.09 -37.41 1.99
N ASP A 455 -37.94 -37.42 1.32
CA ASP A 455 -37.42 -38.55 0.54
C ASP A 455 -36.00 -38.26 0.06
N GLY A 456 -35.13 -39.26 0.17
CA GLY A 456 -33.67 -39.13 0.18
C GLY A 456 -33.02 -38.95 -1.19
N GLY A 457 -32.01 -38.07 -1.18
CA GLY A 457 -30.86 -38.03 -2.07
C GLY A 457 -29.67 -37.57 -1.22
N ASP A 458 -28.51 -38.20 -1.41
CA ASP A 458 -27.28 -38.02 -0.63
C ASP A 458 -26.94 -36.55 -0.34
N LEU A 459 -26.81 -36.21 0.95
CA LEU A 459 -26.10 -35.02 1.41
C LEU A 459 -24.65 -35.44 1.71
N PRO A 460 -23.64 -34.63 1.36
CA PRO A 460 -22.24 -34.95 1.66
C PRO A 460 -22.06 -35.08 3.18
N ARG A 461 -21.59 -36.26 3.61
CA ARG A 461 -21.15 -36.52 4.98
C ARG A 461 -19.89 -35.71 5.26
N THR A 462 -20.01 -34.59 5.97
CA THR A 462 -18.87 -33.87 6.59
C THR A 462 -18.58 -34.37 8.01
N GLY A 463 -18.86 -35.66 8.27
CA GLY A 463 -18.48 -36.34 9.52
C GLY A 463 -17.13 -37.00 9.36
N PHE A 464 -16.08 -36.34 9.84
CA PHE A 464 -14.74 -36.91 10.02
C PHE A 464 -14.85 -38.16 10.91
N GLU A 465 -14.58 -39.37 10.38
CA GLU A 465 -14.62 -40.61 11.17
C GLU A 465 -13.42 -40.70 12.12
N THR A 466 -13.54 -40.10 13.29
CA THR A 466 -12.58 -40.14 14.41
C THR A 466 -12.31 -41.56 14.94
N PHE A 467 -13.13 -42.54 14.57
CA PHE A 467 -13.01 -43.90 15.11
C PHE A 467 -11.72 -44.63 14.65
N ASN A 468 -11.27 -44.40 13.42
CA ASN A 468 -10.08 -45.06 12.88
C ASN A 468 -8.78 -44.45 13.42
N ILE A 469 -8.76 -43.14 13.68
CA ILE A 469 -7.61 -42.43 14.25
C ILE A 469 -7.47 -42.76 15.75
N VAL A 470 -8.58 -42.81 16.49
CA VAL A 470 -8.57 -43.23 17.90
C VAL A 470 -8.13 -44.70 18.05
N ALA A 471 -8.55 -45.58 17.13
CA ALA A 471 -8.10 -46.96 17.10
C ALA A 471 -6.59 -47.08 16.81
N ALA A 472 -6.05 -46.26 15.89
CA ALA A 472 -4.63 -46.21 15.59
C ALA A 472 -3.79 -45.67 16.77
N ALA A 473 -4.28 -44.62 17.45
CA ALA A 473 -3.63 -44.06 18.64
C ALA A 473 -3.59 -45.06 19.80
N LEU A 474 -4.69 -45.79 20.05
CA LEU A 474 -4.73 -46.85 21.06
C LEU A 474 -3.80 -48.02 20.73
N ALA A 475 -3.68 -48.39 19.44
CA ALA A 475 -2.73 -49.43 19.01
C ALA A 475 -1.27 -49.01 19.24
N LEU A 476 -0.92 -47.74 19.00
CA LEU A 476 0.41 -47.19 19.24
C LEU A 476 0.76 -47.12 20.74
N ILE A 477 -0.19 -46.78 21.61
CA ILE A 477 0.01 -46.79 23.07
C ILE A 477 0.26 -48.22 23.57
N VAL A 478 -0.48 -49.21 23.06
CA VAL A 478 -0.27 -50.62 23.43
C VAL A 478 1.07 -51.14 22.93
N ALA A 479 1.49 -50.76 21.72
CA ALA A 479 2.79 -51.13 21.16
C ALA A 479 3.96 -50.46 21.93
N GLY A 480 3.83 -49.19 22.29
CA GLY A 480 4.80 -48.47 23.12
C GLY A 480 4.94 -49.07 24.52
N GLY A 481 3.82 -49.39 25.16
CA GLY A 481 3.80 -50.04 26.48
C GLY A 481 4.45 -51.43 26.49
N THR A 482 4.24 -52.22 25.43
CA THR A 482 4.88 -53.55 25.28
C THR A 482 6.38 -53.45 24.98
N ALA A 483 6.80 -52.48 24.16
CA ALA A 483 8.24 -52.23 23.92
C ALA A 483 8.98 -51.84 25.21
N VAL A 484 8.41 -50.94 26.02
CA VAL A 484 9.01 -50.50 27.29
C VAL A 484 9.10 -51.65 28.30
N THR A 485 8.10 -52.53 28.36
CA THR A 485 8.14 -53.70 29.26
C THR A 485 9.14 -54.77 28.79
N ILE A 486 9.32 -54.97 27.49
CA ILE A 486 10.34 -55.88 26.94
C ILE A 486 11.75 -55.34 27.21
N VAL A 487 11.98 -54.04 27.04
CA VAL A 487 13.26 -53.39 27.35
C VAL A 487 13.58 -53.45 28.84
N ARG A 488 12.60 -53.20 29.72
CA ARG A 488 12.78 -53.37 31.18
C ARG A 488 13.09 -54.81 31.58
N ARG A 489 12.42 -55.80 30.98
CA ARG A 489 12.70 -57.23 31.25
C ARG A 489 14.08 -57.66 30.76
N ARG A 490 14.55 -57.17 29.60
CA ARG A 490 15.92 -57.42 29.12
C ARG A 490 16.97 -56.80 30.04
N LYS A 491 16.74 -55.60 30.58
CA LYS A 491 17.68 -54.94 31.50
C LYS A 491 17.82 -55.68 32.84
N LEU A 492 16.74 -56.30 33.32
CA LEU A 492 16.75 -57.11 34.55
C LEU A 492 17.39 -58.50 34.37
N SER A 493 17.32 -59.09 33.16
CA SER A 493 17.97 -60.36 32.83
C SER A 493 19.49 -60.28 32.67
N ILE A 494 20.06 -59.07 32.53
CA ILE A 494 21.50 -58.85 32.36
C ILE A 494 22.20 -58.58 33.71
N GLN A 495 21.43 -58.43 34.79
CA GLN A 495 21.95 -58.19 36.15
C GLN A 495 21.74 -59.36 37.14
N SER A 496 21.35 -60.55 36.65
CA SER A 496 21.24 -61.78 37.46
C SER A 496 22.33 -62.79 37.15
#